data_AF-A0A382QYN0-F1
#
_entry.id   AF-A0A382QYN0-F1
#
_cell.length_a   1.000
_cell.length_b   1.000
_cell.length_c   1.000
_cell.angle_alpha   90.00
_cell.angle_beta   90.00
_cell.angle_gamma   90.00
#
_symmetry.space_group_name_H-M   'P 1'
#
loop_
_entity.id
_entity.type
_entity.pdbx_description
1 polymer ?
#
loop_
_entity_poly.entity_id
_entity_poly.type
_entity_poly.pdbx_seq_one_letter_code
_entity_poly.pdbx_strand_id
1 'polypeptide(L)'
;WLGMTKSTFELSDIDAMVKAITDIVNTIGVTRLVIDSVTTLCYKIPSEQLIRDFLFKLGKALSTLGCTALLVSEITSSGAKAYWSSFGVEEAILDGIIVLGDVERMGHLLRFVQVVKMRGTSHARAKYALELTPKGVMLTPMLKWGAVND
;
A
#
# COMPACT_ATOMS: atom_id res chain seq x y z
N TRP A 1 2.84 -12.00 32.48
CA TRP A 1 1.83 -12.94 33.02
C TRP A 1 0.73 -12.10 33.67
N LEU A 2 -0.27 -11.69 32.88
CA LEU A 2 -1.47 -10.92 33.31
C LEU A 2 -2.76 -11.62 32.86
N GLY A 3 -2.71 -12.91 32.51
CA GLY A 3 -3.89 -13.66 32.08
C GLY A 3 -4.55 -13.17 30.77
N MET A 4 -4.06 -12.08 30.16
CA MET A 4 -4.49 -11.64 28.84
C MET A 4 -3.75 -12.47 27.79
N THR A 5 -4.41 -13.48 27.25
CA THR A 5 -4.10 -13.97 25.91
C THR A 5 -4.11 -12.75 24.98
N LYS A 6 -3.05 -12.55 24.18
CA LYS A 6 -3.13 -11.66 23.02
C LYS A 6 -4.43 -12.03 22.32
N SER A 7 -5.37 -11.10 22.17
CA SER A 7 -6.64 -11.37 21.48
C SER A 7 -6.30 -11.88 20.08
N THR A 8 -6.42 -13.18 19.86
CA THR A 8 -6.19 -13.79 18.55
C THR A 8 -7.27 -13.26 17.65
N PHE A 9 -6.87 -12.58 16.57
CA PHE A 9 -7.81 -12.11 15.56
C PHE A 9 -8.31 -13.35 14.81
N GLU A 10 -9.61 -13.60 14.88
CA GLU A 10 -10.25 -14.72 14.19
C GLU A 10 -10.79 -14.27 12.82
N LEU A 11 -11.11 -15.23 11.96
CA LEU A 11 -11.73 -14.97 10.64
C LEU A 11 -13.02 -14.14 10.76
N SER A 12 -13.79 -14.32 11.83
CA SER A 12 -15.00 -13.55 12.10
C SER A 12 -14.72 -12.06 12.32
N ASP A 13 -13.58 -11.73 12.95
CA ASP A 13 -13.20 -10.33 13.21
C ASP A 13 -12.76 -9.63 11.93
N ILE A 14 -12.09 -10.38 11.04
CA ILE A 14 -11.76 -9.94 9.67
C ILE A 14 -13.04 -9.59 8.89
N ASP A 15 -14.01 -10.50 8.90
CA ASP A 15 -15.27 -10.30 8.16
C ASP A 15 -16.08 -9.13 8.74
N ALA A 16 -16.12 -8.99 10.07
CA ALA A 16 -16.76 -7.86 10.73
C ALA A 16 -16.09 -6.52 10.37
N MET A 17 -14.76 -6.49 10.31
CA MET A 17 -14.01 -5.28 9.93
C MET A 17 -14.24 -4.90 8.47
N VAL A 18 -14.17 -5.86 7.55
CA VAL A 18 -14.47 -5.62 6.13
C VAL A 18 -15.89 -5.09 5.99
N LYS A 19 -16.87 -5.73 6.66
CA LYS A 19 -18.26 -5.30 6.65
C LYS A 19 -18.41 -3.86 7.17
N ALA A 20 -17.78 -3.53 8.29
CA ALA A 20 -17.86 -2.18 8.86
C ALA A 20 -17.33 -1.12 7.88
N ILE A 21 -16.19 -1.37 7.22
CA ILE A 21 -15.63 -0.46 6.21
C ILE A 21 -16.58 -0.33 5.02
N THR A 22 -17.11 -1.44 4.51
CA THR A 22 -18.00 -1.42 3.35
C THR A 22 -19.34 -0.77 3.64
N ASP A 23 -19.87 -0.94 4.86
CA ASP A 23 -21.11 -0.30 5.29
C ASP A 23 -20.94 1.23 5.32
N ILE A 24 -19.80 1.72 5.82
CA ILE A 24 -19.47 3.16 5.81
C ILE A 24 -19.40 3.68 4.38
N VAL A 25 -18.65 2.99 3.51
CA VAL A 25 -18.50 3.36 2.09
C VAL A 25 -19.86 3.43 1.38
N ASN A 26 -20.70 2.42 1.60
CA ASN A 26 -22.01 2.33 0.97
C ASN A 26 -23.00 3.38 1.54
N THR A 27 -23.02 3.58 2.85
CA THR A 27 -23.94 4.52 3.51
C THR A 27 -23.66 5.96 3.11
N ILE A 28 -22.38 6.33 2.99
CA ILE A 28 -21.96 7.69 2.62
C ILE A 28 -21.94 7.87 1.09
N GLY A 29 -21.88 6.77 0.31
CA GLY A 29 -21.74 6.84 -1.14
C GLY A 29 -20.33 7.24 -1.59
N VAL A 30 -19.30 6.74 -0.90
CA VAL A 30 -17.90 7.11 -1.14
C VAL A 30 -17.39 6.52 -2.44
N THR A 31 -16.85 7.36 -3.33
CA THR A 31 -16.21 6.92 -4.58
C THR A 31 -14.69 6.74 -4.45
N ARG A 32 -14.08 7.29 -3.40
CA ARG A 32 -12.63 7.22 -3.13
C ARG A 32 -12.35 7.03 -1.64
N LEU A 33 -11.65 5.96 -1.28
CA LEU A 33 -11.28 5.64 0.09
C LEU A 33 -9.76 5.62 0.25
N VAL A 34 -9.26 6.22 1.33
CA VAL A 34 -7.86 6.07 1.75
C VAL A 34 -7.83 5.40 3.12
N ILE A 35 -7.07 4.32 3.25
CA ILE A 35 -6.81 3.64 4.52
C ILE A 35 -5.34 3.84 4.87
N ASP A 36 -5.09 4.68 5.88
CA ASP A 36 -3.75 5.00 6.37
C ASP A 36 -3.62 4.64 7.86
N SER A 37 -2.94 3.56 8.26
CA SER A 37 -2.24 2.55 7.43
C SER A 37 -2.93 1.19 7.46
N VAL A 38 -2.88 0.47 6.34
CA VAL A 38 -3.31 -0.94 6.28
C VAL A 38 -2.37 -1.83 7.10
N THR A 39 -1.09 -1.46 7.22
CA THR A 39 -0.10 -2.15 8.04
C THR A 39 -0.57 -2.31 9.49
N THR A 40 -1.12 -1.26 10.08
CA THR A 40 -1.63 -1.30 11.46
C THR A 40 -2.79 -2.27 11.63
N LEU A 41 -3.67 -2.39 10.62
CA LEU A 41 -4.76 -3.37 10.63
C LEU A 41 -4.20 -4.80 10.56
N CYS A 42 -3.21 -5.01 9.70
CA CYS A 42 -2.58 -6.29 9.48
C CYS A 42 -1.74 -6.77 10.69
N TYR A 43 -1.14 -5.88 11.49
CA TYR A 43 -0.37 -6.28 12.69
C TYR A 43 -1.17 -7.07 13.74
N LYS A 44 -2.50 -6.90 13.77
CA LYS A 44 -3.36 -7.66 14.68
C LYS A 44 -3.65 -9.07 14.17
N ILE A 45 -3.47 -9.33 12.87
CA ILE A 45 -3.80 -10.59 12.23
C ILE A 45 -2.62 -11.56 12.37
N PRO A 46 -2.82 -12.77 12.93
CA PRO A 46 -1.72 -13.64 13.36
C PRO A 46 -1.02 -14.41 12.22
N SER A 47 -1.52 -14.33 10.98
CA SER A 47 -1.05 -15.16 9.85
C SER A 47 -1.04 -14.37 8.54
N GLU A 48 0.02 -14.54 7.75
CA GLU A 48 0.13 -13.97 6.39
C GLU A 48 -1.02 -14.42 5.47
N GLN A 49 -1.48 -15.67 5.62
CA GLN A 49 -2.63 -16.17 4.86
C GLN A 49 -3.92 -15.42 5.23
N LEU A 50 -4.12 -15.14 6.52
CA LEU A 50 -5.27 -14.35 6.96
C LEU A 50 -5.17 -12.89 6.53
N ILE A 51 -3.97 -12.31 6.51
CA ILE A 51 -3.73 -10.97 5.95
C ILE A 51 -4.09 -10.94 4.47
N ARG A 52 -3.64 -11.94 3.71
CA ARG A 52 -3.95 -12.11 2.29
C ARG A 52 -5.47 -12.18 2.07
N ASP A 53 -6.16 -13.00 2.86
CA ASP A 53 -7.61 -13.17 2.76
C ASP A 53 -8.36 -11.88 3.12
N PHE A 54 -7.91 -11.16 4.15
CA PHE A 54 -8.45 -9.85 4.52
C PHE A 54 -8.30 -8.83 3.38
N LEU A 55 -7.10 -8.65 2.84
CA LEU A 55 -6.83 -7.70 1.75
C LEU A 55 -7.62 -8.04 0.49
N PHE A 56 -7.72 -9.33 0.17
CA PHE A 56 -8.50 -9.80 -0.98
C PHE A 56 -9.99 -9.52 -0.81
N LYS A 57 -10.56 -9.87 0.35
CA LYS A 57 -11.98 -9.61 0.66
C LYS A 57 -12.29 -8.11 0.63
N LEU A 58 -11.44 -7.30 1.28
CA LEU A 58 -11.58 -5.85 1.31
C LEU A 58 -11.53 -5.24 -0.09
N GLY A 59 -10.49 -5.56 -0.87
CA GLY A 59 -10.33 -5.05 -2.23
C GLY A 59 -11.50 -5.44 -3.14
N LYS A 60 -11.95 -6.70 -3.08
CA LYS A 60 -13.10 -7.18 -3.87
C LYS A 60 -14.40 -6.46 -3.48
N ALA A 61 -14.64 -6.28 -2.18
CA ALA A 61 -15.87 -5.64 -1.72
C ALA A 61 -15.90 -4.15 -2.12
N LEU A 62 -14.80 -3.42 -1.93
CA LEU A 62 -14.69 -2.01 -2.33
C LEU A 62 -14.82 -1.83 -3.86
N SER A 63 -14.20 -2.72 -4.63
CA SER A 63 -14.32 -2.75 -6.09
C SER A 63 -15.77 -3.00 -6.55
N THR A 64 -16.49 -3.91 -5.89
CA THR A 64 -17.91 -4.19 -6.18
C THR A 64 -18.80 -2.97 -5.91
N LEU A 65 -18.43 -2.14 -4.92
CA LEU A 65 -19.12 -0.89 -4.62
C LEU A 65 -18.69 0.27 -5.55
N GLY A 66 -17.80 0.05 -6.51
CA GLY A 66 -17.28 1.09 -7.40
C GLY A 66 -16.37 2.11 -6.69
N CYS A 67 -15.84 1.77 -5.53
CA CYS A 67 -14.97 2.66 -4.75
C CYS A 67 -13.50 2.41 -5.09
N THR A 68 -12.79 3.47 -5.51
CA THR A 68 -11.34 3.40 -5.71
C THR A 68 -10.62 3.56 -4.37
N ALA A 69 -9.89 2.52 -3.96
CA ALA A 69 -9.21 2.50 -2.67
C ALA A 69 -7.69 2.67 -2.78
N LEU A 70 -7.12 3.51 -1.92
CA LEU A 70 -5.68 3.63 -1.71
C LEU A 70 -5.35 3.12 -0.31
N LEU A 71 -4.50 2.10 -0.23
CA LEU A 71 -4.06 1.48 1.02
C LEU A 71 -2.61 1.90 1.27
N VAL A 72 -2.36 2.58 2.39
CA VAL A 72 -1.01 2.98 2.78
C VAL A 72 -0.37 1.85 3.59
N SER A 73 0.73 1.29 3.08
CA SER A 73 1.51 0.27 3.77
C SER A 73 2.93 0.77 4.01
N GLU A 74 3.47 0.44 5.17
CA GLU A 74 4.86 0.69 5.52
C GLU A 74 5.78 -0.34 4.83
N ILE A 75 7.01 0.07 4.53
CA ILE A 75 8.05 -0.83 4.01
C ILE A 75 8.99 -1.16 5.16
N THR A 76 8.97 -2.41 5.65
CA THR A 76 9.90 -2.86 6.68
C THR A 76 11.18 -3.38 6.02
N SER A 77 12.32 -2.79 6.37
CA SER A 77 13.63 -3.12 5.76
C SER A 77 14.25 -4.43 6.30
N SER A 78 13.44 -5.35 6.80
CA SER A 78 13.93 -6.48 7.60
C SER A 78 14.08 -7.76 6.76
N GLY A 79 15.02 -7.77 5.82
CA GLY A 79 15.45 -9.02 5.18
C GLY A 79 16.16 -8.88 3.83
N ALA A 80 16.90 -9.93 3.45
CA ALA A 80 17.61 -10.06 2.17
C ALA A 80 16.68 -10.12 0.93
N LYS A 81 15.36 -10.02 1.12
CA LYS A 81 14.36 -9.90 0.06
C LYS A 81 13.71 -8.53 0.19
N ALA A 82 13.98 -7.64 -0.76
CA ALA A 82 13.38 -6.31 -0.82
C ALA A 82 11.91 -6.44 -1.27
N TYR A 83 11.00 -6.61 -0.31
CA TYR A 83 9.57 -6.48 -0.54
C TYR A 83 9.18 -5.00 -0.56
N TRP A 84 8.10 -4.67 -1.28
CA TRP A 84 7.55 -3.32 -1.38
C TRP A 84 6.50 -3.05 -0.30
N SER A 85 6.36 -3.95 0.68
CA SER A 85 5.37 -3.91 1.74
C SER A 85 5.84 -4.62 3.01
N SER A 86 5.09 -4.43 4.10
CA SER A 86 5.45 -4.93 5.43
C SER A 86 5.37 -6.46 5.55
N PHE A 87 4.47 -7.11 4.81
CA PHE A 87 4.18 -8.55 4.96
C PHE A 87 4.48 -9.37 3.69
N GLY A 88 4.91 -8.74 2.59
CA GLY A 88 5.26 -9.41 1.33
C GLY A 88 4.09 -10.14 0.64
N VAL A 89 2.85 -9.91 1.08
CA VAL A 89 1.62 -10.50 0.51
C VAL A 89 0.81 -9.46 -0.27
N GLU A 90 0.98 -8.19 0.07
CA GLU A 90 0.25 -7.06 -0.51
C GLU A 90 0.50 -6.94 -2.01
N GLU A 91 1.75 -7.17 -2.46
CA GLU A 91 2.11 -7.02 -3.87
C GLU A 91 1.49 -8.10 -4.76
N ALA A 92 1.08 -9.24 -4.21
CA ALA A 92 0.40 -10.27 -5.00
C ALA A 92 -1.09 -9.93 -5.21
N ILE A 93 -1.70 -9.32 -4.19
CA ILE A 93 -3.16 -9.11 -4.12
C ILE A 93 -3.59 -7.82 -4.80
N LEU A 94 -2.91 -6.72 -4.53
CA LEU A 94 -3.33 -5.39 -5.00
C LEU A 94 -3.14 -5.23 -6.50
N ASP A 95 -3.99 -4.43 -7.15
CA ASP A 95 -3.90 -4.21 -8.61
C ASP A 95 -2.84 -3.16 -8.97
N GLY A 96 -2.59 -2.21 -8.08
CA GLY A 96 -1.56 -1.18 -8.21
C GLY A 96 -0.59 -1.19 -7.05
N ILE A 97 0.68 -0.88 -7.31
CA ILE A 97 1.73 -0.69 -6.31
C ILE A 97 2.49 0.58 -6.64
N ILE A 98 2.42 1.55 -5.73
CA ILE A 98 3.13 2.82 -5.78
C ILE A 98 4.08 2.83 -4.59
N VAL A 99 5.37 2.97 -4.85
CA VAL A 99 6.42 2.99 -3.84
C VAL A 99 6.88 4.43 -3.65
N LEU A 100 6.88 4.86 -2.39
CA LEU A 100 7.57 6.07 -1.95
C LEU A 100 8.83 5.62 -1.23
N GLY A 101 9.95 6.25 -1.52
CA GLY A 101 11.22 5.91 -0.89
C GLY A 101 12.24 7.02 -1.04
N ASP A 102 13.42 6.77 -0.48
CA ASP A 102 14.53 7.70 -0.52
C ASP A 102 15.69 7.14 -1.36
N VAL A 103 16.40 8.03 -2.04
CA VAL A 103 17.64 7.73 -2.76
C VAL A 103 18.71 8.73 -2.37
N GLU A 104 19.86 8.23 -1.92
CA GLU A 104 21.00 9.06 -1.62
C GLU A 104 21.76 9.42 -2.91
N ARG A 105 22.03 10.70 -3.10
CA ARG A 105 22.80 11.22 -4.24
C ARG A 105 23.70 12.35 -3.78
N MET A 106 25.01 12.17 -3.88
CA MET A 106 26.01 13.18 -3.52
C MET A 106 25.82 13.72 -2.09
N GLY A 107 25.49 12.84 -1.14
CA GLY A 107 25.22 13.21 0.26
C GLY A 107 23.85 13.85 0.50
N HIS A 108 23.00 13.99 -0.53
CA HIS A 108 21.63 14.44 -0.38
C HIS A 108 20.66 13.26 -0.43
N LEU A 109 19.73 13.20 0.52
CA LEU A 109 18.63 12.26 0.51
C LEU A 109 17.46 12.84 -0.29
N LEU A 110 17.15 12.25 -1.44
CA LEU A 110 16.07 12.66 -2.32
C LEU A 110 14.90 11.70 -2.18
N ARG A 111 13.69 12.22 -1.95
CA ARG A 111 12.46 11.42 -2.00
C ARG A 111 12.11 11.12 -3.45
N PHE A 112 11.60 9.92 -3.69
CA PHE A 112 11.04 9.53 -4.97
C PHE A 112 9.70 8.84 -4.83
N VAL A 113 8.90 8.91 -5.88
CA VAL A 113 7.75 8.03 -6.11
C VAL A 113 7.97 7.20 -7.37
N GLN A 114 7.56 5.95 -7.32
CA GLN A 114 7.63 5.03 -8.46
C GLN A 114 6.38 4.16 -8.53
N VAL A 115 5.81 4.06 -9.72
CA VAL A 115 4.78 3.06 -9.99
C VAL A 115 5.48 1.75 -10.36
N VAL A 116 5.38 0.76 -9.47
CA VAL A 116 6.00 -0.57 -9.66
C VAL A 116 5.08 -1.47 -10.48
N LYS A 117 3.78 -1.36 -10.24
CA LYS A 117 2.77 -2.18 -10.91
C LYS A 117 1.48 -1.39 -11.05
N MET A 118 0.84 -1.50 -12.22
CA MET A 118 -0.57 -1.14 -12.42
C MET A 118 -1.20 -2.15 -13.38
N ARG A 119 -2.06 -3.03 -12.87
CA ARG A 119 -2.75 -4.01 -13.73
C ARG A 119 -3.71 -3.30 -14.68
N GLY A 120 -3.79 -3.82 -15.91
CA GLY A 120 -4.73 -3.35 -16.93
C GLY A 120 -4.37 -2.02 -17.60
N THR A 121 -3.24 -1.39 -17.24
CA THR A 121 -2.82 -0.10 -17.82
C THR A 121 -1.31 -0.02 -18.02
N SER A 122 -0.88 0.78 -18.98
CA SER A 122 0.54 1.16 -19.11
C SER A 122 0.89 2.24 -18.09
N HIS A 123 2.09 2.18 -17.53
CA HIS A 123 2.59 3.19 -16.61
C HIS A 123 4.07 3.50 -16.86
N ALA A 124 4.51 4.69 -16.46
CA ALA A 124 5.93 5.03 -16.46
C ALA A 124 6.69 4.12 -15.47
N ARG A 125 7.84 3.60 -15.91
CA ARG A 125 8.73 2.78 -15.06
C ARG A 125 9.82 3.62 -14.37
N ALA A 126 9.88 4.92 -14.66
CA ALA A 126 10.86 5.84 -14.09
C ALA A 126 10.53 6.18 -12.63
N LYS A 127 11.56 6.48 -11.84
CA LYS A 127 11.42 7.17 -10.57
C LYS A 127 11.19 8.65 -10.82
N TYR A 128 10.30 9.25 -10.06
CA TYR A 128 10.06 10.69 -10.07
C TYR A 128 10.51 11.25 -8.73
N ALA A 129 11.38 12.25 -8.75
CA ALA A 129 11.72 13.00 -7.55
C ALA A 129 10.47 13.66 -7.00
N LEU A 130 10.26 13.53 -5.70
CA LEU A 130 9.09 14.01 -5.00
C LEU A 130 9.50 15.15 -4.06
N GLU A 131 8.93 16.32 -4.27
CA GLU A 131 9.13 17.49 -3.42
C GLU A 131 7.82 17.89 -2.75
N LEU A 132 7.88 18.13 -1.44
CA LEU A 132 6.75 18.66 -0.68
C LEU A 132 6.86 20.19 -0.68
N THR A 133 5.92 20.83 -1.36
CA THR A 133 5.86 22.29 -1.48
C THR A 133 4.67 22.83 -0.68
N PRO A 134 4.60 24.14 -0.41
CA PRO A 134 3.41 24.76 0.19
C PRO A 134 2.11 24.55 -0.62
N LYS A 135 2.21 24.17 -1.90
CA LYS A 135 1.07 23.88 -2.79
C LYS A 135 0.75 22.38 -2.89
N GLY A 136 1.45 21.53 -2.14
CA GLY A 136 1.32 20.08 -2.18
C GLY A 136 2.50 19.39 -2.85
N VAL A 137 2.24 18.22 -3.44
CA VAL A 137 3.26 17.33 -4.00
C VAL A 137 3.67 17.79 -5.40
N MET A 138 4.96 18.03 -5.62
CA MET A 138 5.56 18.28 -6.92
C MET A 138 6.37 17.05 -7.35
N LEU A 139 6.19 16.62 -8.61
CA LEU A 139 6.89 15.47 -9.18
C LEU A 139 7.77 15.89 -10.35
N THR A 140 9.04 15.51 -10.31
CA THR A 140 10.01 15.79 -11.38
C THR A 140 10.59 14.47 -11.89
N PRO A 141 10.53 14.16 -13.19
CA PRO A 141 11.15 12.94 -13.73
C PRO A 141 12.65 12.90 -13.40
N MET A 142 13.13 11.79 -12.81
CA MET A 142 14.57 11.61 -12.65
C MET A 142 15.18 11.21 -13.99
N LEU A 143 16.31 11.83 -14.35
CA LEU A 143 17.08 11.44 -15.53
C LEU A 143 17.42 9.95 -15.47
N LYS A 144 17.17 9.22 -16.56
CA LYS A 144 17.60 7.83 -16.71
C LYS A 144 19.13 7.79 -16.64
N TRP A 145 19.67 7.08 -15.66
CA TRP A 145 21.10 6.80 -15.63
C TRP A 145 21.42 5.83 -16.77
N GLY A 146 22.33 6.21 -17.67
CA GLY A 146 22.85 5.29 -18.70
C GLY A 146 22.08 5.23 -20.01
N ALA A 147 21.37 6.28 -20.43
CA ALA A 147 21.10 6.45 -21.86
C ALA A 147 22.44 6.77 -22.55
N VAL A 148 23.18 5.73 -22.91
CA VAL A 148 24.19 5.85 -23.97
C VAL A 148 23.39 6.23 -25.21
N ASN A 149 23.74 7.34 -25.83
CA ASN A 149 23.21 7.68 -27.14
C ASN A 149 23.62 6.55 -28.09
N ASP A 150 22.65 5.78 -28.58
CA ASP A 150 22.82 5.01 -29.82
C ASP A 150 22.91 5.99 -31.00
#